data_AF-A0A7S0ZK79-F1
#
_entry.id   AF-A0A7S0ZK79-F1
#
_cell.length_a   1.000
_cell.length_b   1.000
_cell.length_c   1.000
_cell.angle_alpha   90.00
_cell.angle_beta   90.00
_cell.angle_gamma   90.00
#
_symmetry.space_group_name_H-M   'P 1'
#
loop_
_entity.id
_entity.type
_entity.pdbx_description
1 polymer ?
#
loop_
_entity_poly.entity_id
_entity_poly.type
_entity_poly.pdbx_seq_one_letter_code
_entity_poly.pdbx_strand_id
1 'polypeptide(L)'
;IDDVIRALLPAVVRRLNTAQSKKLKVLLCSNVAACIYYDPTLALDVLEKNLNVTQQLFGLWLSLLDSFDRIHDKKLTILALSSVLSVPVERLPPSVREGIHQLVHFCLLLIDQIREQREERDKVEESPFKAAGTKGQFSGEDRDFGDEEDADVNTMEEGYLERIAAEAGIDLSRLLAVSDLDEDDDDFFGMDDEGDFETPIDDVNEDTFFVENIQSLPRGVAVPLISALQPQDQAALKKLIEQSQGSQ
;
A
#
# COMPACT_ATOMS: atom_id res chain seq x y z
N ILE A 1 -4.79 -19.46 -7.18
CA ILE A 1 -4.52 -18.16 -6.51
C ILE A 1 -4.09 -17.14 -7.55
N ASP A 2 -3.23 -17.51 -8.50
CA ASP A 2 -2.86 -16.65 -9.62
C ASP A 2 -4.08 -16.18 -10.44
N ASP A 3 -5.06 -17.06 -10.68
CA ASP A 3 -6.32 -16.67 -11.35
C ASP A 3 -7.16 -15.70 -10.52
N VAL A 4 -7.05 -15.78 -9.19
CA VAL A 4 -7.71 -14.84 -8.26
C VAL A 4 -7.11 -13.45 -8.42
N ILE A 5 -5.78 -13.34 -8.48
CA ILE A 5 -5.08 -12.05 -8.71
C ILE A 5 -5.49 -11.45 -10.05
N ARG A 6 -5.56 -12.27 -11.10
CA ARG A 6 -5.97 -11.83 -12.44
C ARG A 6 -7.43 -11.35 -12.51
N ALA A 7 -8.31 -11.87 -11.66
CA ALA A 7 -9.70 -11.42 -11.54
C ALA A 7 -9.87 -10.21 -10.61
N LEU A 8 -9.15 -10.21 -9.48
CA LEU A 8 -9.29 -9.24 -8.40
C LEU A 8 -8.71 -7.89 -8.79
N LEU A 9 -7.52 -7.84 -9.39
CA LEU A 9 -6.84 -6.58 -9.71
C LEU A 9 -7.68 -5.66 -10.61
N PRO A 10 -8.27 -6.12 -11.73
CA PRO A 10 -9.13 -5.25 -12.54
C PRO A 10 -10.39 -4.80 -11.79
N ALA A 11 -10.98 -5.66 -10.96
CA ALA A 11 -12.17 -5.31 -10.19
C ALA A 11 -11.87 -4.24 -9.13
N VAL A 12 -10.74 -4.37 -8.43
CA VAL A 12 -10.24 -3.39 -7.45
C VAL A 12 -9.91 -2.07 -8.13
N VAL A 13 -9.19 -2.09 -9.26
CA VAL A 13 -8.85 -0.87 -10.02
C VAL A 13 -10.13 -0.16 -10.52
N ARG A 14 -11.12 -0.92 -11.03
CA ARG A 14 -12.42 -0.35 -11.41
C ARG A 14 -13.08 0.37 -10.24
N ARG A 15 -13.11 -0.26 -9.06
CA ARG A 15 -13.71 0.35 -7.86
C ARG A 15 -12.91 1.53 -7.34
N LEU A 16 -11.59 1.52 -7.47
CA LEU A 16 -10.69 2.60 -7.06
C LEU A 16 -10.98 3.88 -7.83
N ASN A 17 -11.29 3.77 -9.13
CA ASN A 17 -11.65 4.90 -9.99
C ASN A 17 -13.02 5.51 -9.65
N THR A 18 -13.93 4.74 -9.06
CA THR A 18 -15.26 5.25 -8.67
C THR A 18 -15.33 5.69 -7.21
N ALA A 19 -14.38 5.25 -6.36
CA ALA A 19 -14.34 5.56 -4.95
C ALA A 19 -14.14 7.07 -4.70
N GLN A 20 -14.91 7.62 -3.78
CA GLN A 20 -14.83 9.01 -3.32
C GLN A 20 -14.13 9.09 -1.96
N SER A 21 -14.41 8.16 -1.05
CA SER A 21 -13.82 8.16 0.29
C SER A 21 -12.34 7.77 0.28
N LYS A 22 -11.50 8.55 0.97
CA LYS A 22 -10.06 8.26 1.13
C LYS A 22 -9.82 6.94 1.86
N LYS A 23 -10.66 6.60 2.85
CA LYS A 23 -10.58 5.33 3.60
C LYS A 23 -10.81 4.12 2.69
N LEU A 24 -11.83 4.20 1.83
CA LEU A 24 -12.10 3.14 0.86
C LEU A 24 -10.95 3.01 -0.16
N LYS A 25 -10.38 4.12 -0.62
CA LYS A 25 -9.19 4.10 -1.50
C LYS A 25 -8.00 3.42 -0.83
N VAL A 26 -7.74 3.69 0.46
CA VAL A 26 -6.67 3.02 1.23
C VAL A 26 -6.90 1.51 1.27
N LEU A 27 -8.12 1.05 1.59
CA LEU A 27 -8.44 -0.39 1.63
C LEU A 27 -8.29 -1.07 0.26
N LEU A 28 -8.71 -0.40 -0.81
CA LEU A 28 -8.53 -0.92 -2.17
C LEU A 28 -7.05 -0.98 -2.54
N CYS A 29 -6.25 0.03 -2.17
CA CYS A 29 -4.80 -0.01 -2.31
C CYS A 29 -4.17 -1.14 -1.48
N SER A 30 -4.64 -1.41 -0.25
CA SER A 30 -4.21 -2.55 0.56
C SER A 30 -4.49 -3.90 -0.13
N ASN A 31 -5.61 -4.03 -0.84
CA ASN A 31 -5.90 -5.23 -1.64
C ASN A 31 -4.92 -5.40 -2.81
N VAL A 32 -4.54 -4.30 -3.47
CA VAL A 32 -3.49 -4.35 -4.49
C VAL A 32 -2.14 -4.71 -3.87
N ALA A 33 -1.82 -4.17 -2.69
CA ALA A 33 -0.63 -4.49 -1.93
C ALA A 33 -0.57 -6.00 -1.60
N ALA A 34 -1.66 -6.61 -1.16
CA ALA A 34 -1.75 -8.05 -0.93
C ALA A 34 -1.46 -8.87 -2.20
N CYS A 35 -1.97 -8.45 -3.35
CA CYS A 35 -1.68 -9.11 -4.63
C CYS A 35 -0.19 -9.00 -5.00
N ILE A 36 0.41 -7.82 -4.82
CA ILE A 36 1.83 -7.56 -5.07
C ILE A 36 2.71 -8.36 -4.10
N TYR A 37 2.34 -8.44 -2.82
CA TYR A 37 3.08 -9.19 -1.82
C TYR A 37 3.08 -10.70 -2.12
N TYR A 38 1.97 -11.24 -2.64
CA TYR A 38 1.90 -12.64 -3.04
C TYR A 38 2.77 -12.97 -4.25
N ASP A 39 2.61 -12.23 -5.36
CA ASP A 39 3.46 -12.38 -6.54
C ASP A 39 3.64 -11.01 -7.22
N PRO A 40 4.77 -10.33 -6.96
CA PRO A 40 5.01 -9.00 -7.49
C PRO A 40 5.21 -9.03 -9.01
N THR A 41 5.69 -10.13 -9.59
CA THR A 41 5.87 -10.23 -11.05
C THR A 41 4.52 -10.33 -11.74
N LEU A 42 3.65 -11.21 -11.25
CA LEU A 42 2.30 -11.40 -11.79
C LEU A 42 1.45 -10.14 -11.63
N ALA A 43 1.45 -9.53 -10.43
CA ALA A 43 0.64 -8.35 -10.15
C ALA A 43 1.05 -7.16 -11.04
N LEU A 44 2.36 -6.90 -11.17
CA LEU A 44 2.86 -5.83 -12.05
C LEU A 44 2.57 -6.11 -13.53
N ASP A 45 2.62 -7.37 -13.97
CA ASP A 45 2.28 -7.74 -15.35
C ASP A 45 0.81 -7.41 -15.67
N VAL A 46 -0.10 -7.71 -14.75
CA VAL A 46 -1.54 -7.39 -14.90
C VAL A 46 -1.76 -5.87 -14.86
N LEU A 47 -1.15 -5.15 -13.91
CA LEU A 47 -1.29 -3.70 -13.77
C LEU A 47 -0.75 -2.93 -14.99
N GLU A 48 0.39 -3.36 -15.54
CA GLU A 48 1.04 -2.68 -16.67
C GLU A 48 0.45 -3.09 -18.01
N LYS A 49 0.36 -4.40 -18.30
CA LYS A 49 0.00 -4.87 -19.64
C LYS A 49 -1.50 -4.91 -19.89
N ASN A 50 -2.29 -5.24 -18.88
CA ASN A 50 -3.73 -5.43 -19.06
C ASN A 50 -4.51 -4.15 -18.73
N LEU A 51 -4.05 -3.39 -17.74
CA LEU A 51 -4.76 -2.22 -17.23
C LEU A 51 -4.08 -0.89 -17.60
N ASN A 52 -2.76 -0.88 -17.79
CA ASN A 52 -1.97 0.31 -18.07
C ASN A 52 -2.17 1.44 -17.03
N VAL A 53 -2.35 1.08 -15.76
CA VAL A 53 -2.62 2.02 -14.65
C VAL A 53 -1.47 2.12 -13.64
N THR A 54 -0.37 1.39 -13.84
CA THR A 54 0.71 1.26 -12.85
C THR A 54 1.20 2.61 -12.33
N GLN A 55 1.50 3.56 -13.21
CA GLN A 55 1.99 4.89 -12.81
C GLN A 55 0.95 5.67 -11.99
N GLN A 56 -0.31 5.66 -12.44
CA GLN A 56 -1.41 6.36 -11.76
C GLN A 56 -1.68 5.76 -10.39
N LEU A 57 -1.66 4.42 -10.29
CA LEU A 57 -1.84 3.71 -9.04
C LEU A 57 -0.75 4.06 -8.02
N PHE A 58 0.52 4.03 -8.41
CA PHE A 58 1.60 4.41 -7.49
C PHE A 58 1.54 5.89 -7.10
N GLY A 59 1.17 6.77 -8.04
CA GLY A 59 0.93 8.19 -7.73
C GLY A 59 -0.19 8.39 -6.71
N LEU A 60 -1.32 7.69 -6.90
CA LEU A 60 -2.44 7.70 -5.98
C LEU A 60 -2.03 7.15 -4.61
N TRP A 61 -1.29 6.04 -4.57
CA TRP A 61 -0.83 5.42 -3.32
C TRP A 61 0.02 6.39 -2.48
N LEU A 62 0.92 7.13 -3.14
CA LEU A 62 1.72 8.17 -2.50
C LEU A 62 0.84 9.31 -1.95
N SER A 63 -0.22 9.71 -2.68
CA SER A 63 -1.14 10.76 -2.23
C SER A 63 -1.98 10.35 -1.02
N LEU A 64 -2.13 9.05 -0.78
CA LEU A 64 -2.88 8.49 0.34
C LEU A 64 -2.04 8.29 1.60
N LEU A 65 -0.76 8.69 1.62
CA LEU A 65 0.16 8.51 2.76
C LEU A 65 -0.47 8.92 4.09
N ASP A 66 -1.09 10.10 4.14
CA ASP A 66 -1.65 10.67 5.37
C ASP A 66 -3.02 10.09 5.73
N SER A 67 -3.58 9.23 4.87
CA SER A 67 -4.88 8.58 5.08
C SER A 67 -4.76 7.15 5.63
N PHE A 68 -3.53 6.65 5.83
CA PHE A 68 -3.31 5.37 6.48
C PHE A 68 -3.49 5.49 8.00
N ASP A 69 -4.62 5.01 8.50
CA ASP A 69 -4.88 4.96 9.94
C ASP A 69 -4.29 3.70 10.60
N ARG A 70 -4.45 2.54 9.96
CA ARG A 70 -4.10 1.21 10.51
C ARG A 70 -2.63 0.86 10.28
N ILE A 71 -1.95 0.37 11.31
CA ILE A 71 -0.60 -0.18 11.25
C ILE A 71 -0.55 -1.36 10.28
N HIS A 72 -1.57 -2.22 10.29
CA HIS A 72 -1.64 -3.36 9.37
C HIS A 72 -1.56 -2.93 7.89
N ASP A 73 -2.32 -1.92 7.48
CA ASP A 73 -2.32 -1.43 6.09
C ASP A 73 -0.97 -0.81 5.69
N LYS A 74 -0.34 -0.08 6.61
CA LYS A 74 1.03 0.46 6.42
C LYS A 74 2.05 -0.66 6.26
N LYS A 75 1.97 -1.67 7.13
CA LYS A 75 2.85 -2.84 7.13
C LYS A 75 2.73 -3.64 5.83
N LEU A 76 1.50 -3.95 5.43
CA LEU A 76 1.23 -4.65 4.18
C LEU A 76 1.76 -3.87 2.97
N THR A 77 1.60 -2.55 2.97
CA THR A 77 2.16 -1.67 1.93
C THR A 77 3.69 -1.76 1.87
N ILE A 78 4.38 -1.66 3.02
CA ILE A 78 5.84 -1.77 3.09
C ILE A 78 6.31 -3.13 2.54
N LEU A 79 5.65 -4.22 2.93
CA LEU A 79 6.01 -5.56 2.50
C LEU A 79 5.77 -5.77 0.99
N ALA A 80 4.66 -5.26 0.47
CA ALA A 80 4.36 -5.29 -0.96
C ALA A 80 5.42 -4.52 -1.77
N LEU A 81 5.74 -3.29 -1.38
CA LEU A 81 6.72 -2.46 -2.07
C LEU A 81 8.14 -3.04 -1.94
N SER A 82 8.49 -3.59 -0.78
CA SER A 82 9.76 -4.30 -0.58
C SER A 82 9.87 -5.52 -1.51
N SER A 83 8.76 -6.23 -1.73
CA SER A 83 8.70 -7.36 -2.65
C SER A 83 8.88 -6.92 -4.10
N VAL A 84 8.39 -5.74 -4.49
CA VAL A 84 8.69 -5.14 -5.80
C VAL A 84 10.18 -4.89 -5.98
N LEU A 85 10.89 -4.44 -4.94
CA LEU A 85 12.34 -4.24 -4.99
C LEU A 85 13.12 -5.54 -5.20
N SER A 86 12.57 -6.68 -4.78
CA SER A 86 13.19 -8.00 -5.00
C SER A 86 13.11 -8.48 -6.46
N VAL A 87 12.22 -7.88 -7.27
CA VAL A 87 12.02 -8.27 -8.67
C VAL A 87 13.21 -7.80 -9.51
N PRO A 88 13.78 -8.65 -10.39
CA PRO A 88 14.83 -8.25 -11.29
C PRO A 88 14.44 -7.02 -12.14
N VAL A 89 15.35 -6.06 -12.28
CA VAL A 89 15.10 -4.79 -12.98
C VAL A 89 14.65 -5.01 -14.43
N GLU A 90 15.03 -6.10 -15.06
CA GLU A 90 14.60 -6.45 -16.42
C GLU A 90 13.11 -6.82 -16.51
N ARG A 91 12.51 -7.23 -15.39
CA ARG A 91 11.09 -7.59 -15.29
C ARG A 91 10.22 -6.46 -14.73
N LEU A 92 10.83 -5.41 -14.19
CA LEU A 92 10.10 -4.26 -13.68
C LEU A 92 9.55 -3.41 -14.84
N PRO A 93 8.28 -2.99 -14.78
CA PRO A 93 7.72 -2.03 -15.71
C PRO A 93 8.54 -0.73 -15.77
N PRO A 94 8.66 -0.06 -16.93
CA PRO A 94 9.37 1.22 -17.06
C PRO A 94 8.93 2.25 -16.01
N SER A 95 7.62 2.40 -15.81
CA SER A 95 7.02 3.34 -14.85
C SER A 95 7.49 3.11 -13.42
N VAL A 96 7.66 1.83 -13.02
CA VAL A 96 8.15 1.46 -11.68
C VAL A 96 9.65 1.73 -11.57
N ARG A 97 10.42 1.46 -12.63
CA ARG A 97 11.87 1.70 -12.63
C ARG A 97 12.22 3.18 -12.49
N GLU A 98 11.44 4.05 -13.09
CA GLU A 98 11.65 5.50 -12.98
C GLU A 98 11.25 6.01 -11.58
N GLY A 99 10.16 5.49 -11.01
CA GLY A 99 9.65 5.86 -9.69
C GLY A 99 10.22 5.10 -8.49
N ILE A 100 11.18 4.19 -8.69
CA ILE A 100 11.63 3.25 -7.65
C ILE A 100 12.18 3.94 -6.39
N HIS A 101 12.86 5.07 -6.55
CA HIS A 101 13.37 5.88 -5.45
C HIS A 101 12.24 6.51 -4.62
N GLN A 102 11.15 6.89 -5.27
CA GLN A 102 9.94 7.42 -4.64
C GLN A 102 9.26 6.34 -3.78
N LEU A 103 9.24 5.09 -4.26
CA LEU A 103 8.69 3.95 -3.50
C LEU A 103 9.51 3.67 -2.23
N VAL A 104 10.84 3.74 -2.33
CA VAL A 104 11.74 3.59 -1.18
C VAL A 104 11.51 4.71 -0.16
N HIS A 105 11.42 5.96 -0.62
CA HIS A 105 11.08 7.10 0.24
C HIS A 105 9.73 6.90 0.95
N PHE A 106 8.71 6.45 0.22
CA PHE A 106 7.39 6.17 0.79
C PHE A 106 7.42 5.07 1.86
N CYS A 107 8.18 4.00 1.64
CA CYS A 107 8.38 2.96 2.66
C CYS A 107 9.02 3.53 3.93
N LEU A 108 10.01 4.42 3.80
CA LEU A 108 10.67 5.04 4.96
C LEU A 108 9.70 5.90 5.77
N LEU A 109 8.81 6.65 5.13
CA LEU A 109 7.78 7.45 5.81
C LEU A 109 6.77 6.56 6.55
N LEU A 110 6.32 5.48 5.92
CA LEU A 110 5.40 4.53 6.56
C LEU A 110 6.05 3.84 7.77
N ILE A 111 7.33 3.48 7.68
CA ILE A 111 8.08 2.91 8.81
C ILE A 111 8.14 3.90 9.99
N ASP A 112 8.39 5.18 9.71
CA ASP A 112 8.42 6.21 10.75
C ASP A 112 7.03 6.38 11.40
N GLN A 113 5.97 6.44 10.60
CA GLN A 113 4.60 6.51 11.10
C GLN A 113 4.21 5.30 11.97
N ILE A 114 4.62 4.08 11.59
CA ILE A 114 4.37 2.87 12.40
C ILE A 114 5.06 2.98 13.75
N ARG A 115 6.31 3.47 13.77
CA ARG A 115 7.08 3.64 15.01
C ARG A 115 6.43 4.67 15.93
N GLU A 116 6.03 5.82 15.39
CA GLU A 116 5.30 6.85 16.14
C GLU A 116 4.00 6.29 16.73
N GLN A 117 3.19 5.58 15.92
CA GLN A 117 1.94 4.98 16.39
C GLN A 117 2.15 3.92 17.49
N ARG A 118 3.18 3.08 17.38
CA ARG A 118 3.53 2.10 18.42
C ARG A 118 3.94 2.80 19.72
N GLU A 119 4.80 3.81 19.65
CA GLU A 119 5.20 4.58 20.83
C GLU A 119 4.02 5.28 21.50
N GLU A 120 3.06 5.80 20.73
CA GLU A 120 1.84 6.40 21.27
C GLU A 120 0.93 5.38 21.96
N ARG A 121 0.76 4.18 21.37
CA ARG A 121 0.02 3.08 22.00
C ARG A 121 0.65 2.65 23.32
N ASP A 122 1.97 2.47 23.36
CA ASP A 122 2.69 2.10 24.58
C ASP A 122 2.53 3.14 25.70
N LYS A 123 2.59 4.45 25.35
CA LYS A 123 2.38 5.56 26.31
C LYS A 123 0.95 5.60 26.87
N VAL A 124 -0.04 5.19 26.08
CA VAL A 124 -1.45 5.13 26.50
C VAL A 124 -1.69 3.93 27.43
N GLU A 125 -1.09 2.77 27.14
CA GLU A 125 -1.20 1.57 27.98
C GLU A 125 -0.52 1.76 29.36
N GLU A 126 0.58 2.51 29.44
CA GLU A 126 1.25 2.82 30.71
C GLU A 126 0.49 3.85 31.59
N SER A 127 -0.53 4.53 31.06
CA SER A 127 -1.31 5.56 31.79
C SER A 127 -2.81 5.25 31.79
N PRO A 128 -3.28 4.26 32.57
CA PRO A 128 -4.70 3.87 32.62
C PRO A 128 -5.64 4.92 33.25
N PHE A 129 -5.19 6.16 33.53
CA PHE A 129 -5.99 7.19 34.21
C PHE A 129 -6.30 8.45 33.39
N LYS A 130 -6.11 8.45 32.05
CA LYS A 130 -6.48 9.60 31.21
C LYS A 130 -7.33 9.27 29.97
N ALA A 131 -8.06 8.16 29.97
CA ALA A 131 -9.09 7.89 28.96
C ALA A 131 -10.41 8.60 29.30
N ALA A 132 -10.39 9.94 29.32
CA ALA A 132 -11.59 10.76 29.25
C ALA A 132 -11.25 12.10 28.60
N GLY A 133 -11.33 12.12 27.26
CA GLY A 133 -11.41 13.35 26.49
C GLY A 133 -10.08 13.98 26.13
N THR A 134 -9.54 13.62 24.97
CA THR A 134 -8.86 14.60 24.12
C THR A 134 -9.19 14.27 22.67
N LYS A 135 -10.20 14.98 22.15
CA LYS A 135 -10.39 15.15 20.72
C LYS A 135 -9.09 15.77 20.17
N GLY A 136 -8.30 14.97 19.45
CA GLY A 136 -7.21 15.46 18.62
C GLY A 136 -7.80 15.98 17.31
N GLN A 137 -8.25 17.24 17.32
CA GLN A 137 -8.38 18.04 16.10
C GLN A 137 -7.00 18.13 15.44
N PHE A 138 -6.80 17.44 14.32
CA PHE A 138 -5.88 17.90 13.30
C PHE A 138 -6.71 18.49 12.17
N SER A 139 -6.83 19.81 12.18
CA SER A 139 -7.15 20.58 10.98
C SER A 139 -5.95 20.49 10.05
N GLY A 140 -6.08 19.73 8.96
CA GLY A 140 -5.17 19.75 7.83
C GLY A 140 -5.95 20.23 6.61
N GLU A 141 -5.70 21.48 6.26
CA GLU A 141 -6.31 22.26 5.17
C GLU A 141 -6.65 21.45 3.90
N ASP A 142 -7.89 21.64 3.44
CA ASP A 142 -8.34 21.39 2.08
C ASP A 142 -7.34 22.01 1.08
N ARG A 143 -6.53 21.17 0.45
CA ARG A 143 -5.87 21.49 -0.80
C ARG A 143 -6.66 20.83 -1.92
N ASP A 144 -7.66 21.57 -2.35
CA ASP A 144 -8.25 21.50 -3.68
C ASP A 144 -7.13 21.55 -4.72
N PHE A 145 -6.87 20.42 -5.37
CA PHE A 145 -6.13 20.36 -6.62
C PHE A 145 -7.08 19.81 -7.67
N GLY A 146 -7.45 20.71 -8.58
CA GLY A 146 -8.38 20.46 -9.68
C GLY A 146 -8.01 19.25 -10.51
N ASP A 147 -9.04 18.43 -10.72
CA ASP A 147 -9.03 17.27 -11.58
C ASP A 147 -9.32 17.73 -13.02
N GLU A 148 -8.27 17.82 -13.83
CA GLU A 148 -8.36 17.80 -15.30
C GLU A 148 -7.56 16.60 -15.80
N GLU A 149 -8.24 15.50 -16.11
CA GLU A 149 -8.33 14.93 -17.47
C GLU A 149 -9.05 13.57 -17.42
N ASP A 150 -10.24 13.53 -18.00
CA ASP A 150 -11.02 12.32 -18.28
C ASP A 150 -10.19 11.32 -19.10
N ALA A 151 -9.62 10.30 -18.44
CA ALA A 151 -9.13 9.11 -19.11
C ALA A 151 -10.28 8.10 -19.22
N ASP A 152 -11.01 8.17 -20.34
CA ASP A 152 -11.97 7.16 -20.77
C ASP A 152 -11.25 5.81 -20.99
N VAL A 153 -11.28 4.95 -19.97
CA VAL A 153 -10.88 3.54 -20.05
C VAL A 153 -12.11 2.67 -19.80
N ASN A 154 -13.18 2.91 -20.57
CA ASN A 154 -14.38 2.09 -20.51
C ASN A 154 -14.40 1.04 -21.63
N THR A 155 -13.34 0.24 -21.75
CA THR A 155 -13.32 -0.89 -22.71
C THR A 155 -12.53 -2.09 -22.21
N MET A 156 -12.75 -2.49 -20.95
CA MET A 156 -12.46 -3.85 -20.53
C MET A 156 -13.79 -4.60 -20.46
N GLU A 157 -13.99 -5.51 -21.41
CA GLU A 157 -15.23 -6.26 -21.67
C GLU A 157 -15.78 -6.87 -20.37
N GLU A 158 -16.89 -6.35 -19.83
CA GLU A 158 -17.48 -6.77 -18.54
C GLU A 158 -17.62 -8.30 -18.43
N GLY A 159 -17.90 -8.97 -19.55
CA GLY A 159 -18.01 -10.43 -19.61
C GLY A 159 -16.70 -11.20 -19.40
N TYR A 160 -15.53 -10.59 -19.60
CA TYR A 160 -14.23 -11.24 -19.34
C TYR A 160 -13.98 -11.36 -17.84
N LEU A 161 -14.27 -10.30 -17.07
CA LEU A 161 -14.12 -10.25 -15.63
C LEU A 161 -15.07 -11.22 -14.92
N GLU A 162 -16.33 -11.24 -15.33
CA GLU A 162 -17.35 -12.15 -14.80
C GLU A 162 -17.00 -13.62 -15.07
N ARG A 163 -16.42 -13.92 -16.24
CA ARG A 163 -15.99 -15.27 -16.58
C ARG A 163 -14.80 -15.74 -15.74
N ILE A 164 -13.80 -14.90 -15.51
CA ILE A 164 -12.64 -15.27 -14.66
C ILE A 164 -13.03 -15.34 -13.20
N ALA A 165 -13.88 -14.42 -12.71
CA ALA A 165 -14.40 -14.48 -11.34
C ALA A 165 -15.17 -15.78 -11.08
N ALA A 166 -16.01 -16.21 -12.03
CA ALA A 166 -16.73 -17.48 -11.97
C ALA A 166 -15.79 -18.69 -12.01
N GLU A 167 -14.72 -18.64 -12.81
CA GLU A 167 -13.70 -19.70 -12.90
C GLU A 167 -12.83 -19.77 -11.63
N ALA A 168 -12.58 -18.64 -10.98
CA ALA A 168 -11.85 -18.54 -9.71
C ALA A 168 -12.72 -18.76 -8.46
N GLY A 169 -14.03 -18.95 -8.62
CA GLY A 169 -14.98 -19.12 -7.50
C GLY A 169 -15.13 -17.88 -6.62
N ILE A 170 -14.81 -16.70 -7.16
CA ILE A 170 -14.86 -15.42 -6.43
C ILE A 170 -16.20 -14.76 -6.68
N ASP A 171 -16.92 -14.49 -5.60
CA ASP A 171 -18.13 -13.68 -5.67
C ASP A 171 -17.79 -12.19 -5.79
N LEU A 172 -17.60 -11.73 -7.03
CA LEU A 172 -17.34 -10.32 -7.37
C LEU A 172 -18.51 -9.40 -6.98
N SER A 173 -19.71 -9.95 -6.75
CA SER A 173 -20.88 -9.16 -6.34
C SER A 173 -20.63 -8.46 -5.01
N ARG A 174 -19.84 -9.03 -4.10
CA ARG A 174 -19.48 -8.35 -2.84
C ARG A 174 -18.57 -7.15 -3.05
N LEU A 175 -17.60 -7.23 -3.96
CA LEU A 175 -16.69 -6.11 -4.24
C LEU A 175 -17.40 -4.99 -5.04
N LEU A 176 -18.39 -5.36 -5.86
CA LEU A 176 -19.18 -4.43 -6.69
C LEU A 176 -20.43 -3.90 -5.97
N ALA A 177 -21.02 -4.63 -5.02
CA ALA A 177 -22.15 -4.21 -4.19
C ALA A 177 -21.74 -3.22 -3.08
N VAL A 178 -20.43 -2.98 -2.93
CA VAL A 178 -19.82 -1.96 -2.06
C VAL A 178 -20.05 -0.52 -2.58
N SER A 179 -20.93 -0.33 -3.56
CA SER A 179 -21.42 0.98 -4.01
C SER A 179 -21.85 1.88 -2.85
N ASP A 180 -22.42 1.30 -1.79
CA ASP A 180 -22.93 2.06 -0.64
C ASP A 180 -21.85 2.40 0.41
N LEU A 181 -20.60 1.96 0.26
CA LEU A 181 -19.50 2.28 1.20
C LEU A 181 -18.76 3.60 0.88
N ASP A 182 -19.20 4.34 -0.14
CA ASP A 182 -18.71 5.70 -0.39
C ASP A 182 -19.44 6.75 0.46
N GLU A 183 -20.54 6.39 1.13
CA GLU A 183 -21.10 7.22 2.19
C GLU A 183 -20.13 7.14 3.37
N ASP A 184 -19.70 8.30 3.88
CA ASP A 184 -18.77 8.47 5.03
C ASP A 184 -19.40 7.93 6.34
N ASP A 185 -19.71 6.63 6.38
CA ASP A 185 -20.09 5.93 7.60
C ASP A 185 -18.78 5.59 8.32
N ASP A 186 -18.22 6.63 8.95
CA ASP A 186 -17.00 6.57 9.78
C ASP A 186 -17.09 5.44 10.83
N ASP A 187 -18.30 5.04 11.20
CA ASP A 187 -18.60 3.97 12.16
C ASP A 187 -18.34 2.56 11.61
N PHE A 188 -18.38 2.33 10.29
CA PHE A 188 -18.06 1.01 9.70
C PHE A 188 -16.55 0.77 9.62
N PHE A 189 -15.78 1.83 9.34
CA PHE A 189 -14.32 1.75 9.17
C PHE A 189 -13.53 2.02 10.46
N GLY A 190 -14.16 2.66 11.46
CA GLY A 190 -13.57 3.06 12.74
C GLY A 190 -13.44 1.95 13.79
N MET A 191 -13.77 0.70 13.47
CA MET A 191 -13.37 -0.42 14.32
C MET A 191 -11.86 -0.63 14.15
N ASP A 192 -11.14 -0.31 15.22
CA ASP A 192 -9.77 -0.77 15.50
C ASP A 192 -9.77 -2.30 15.57
N ASP A 193 -9.83 -2.93 14.39
CA ASP A 193 -9.87 -4.37 14.17
C ASP A 193 -8.45 -4.99 14.20
N GLU A 194 -7.45 -4.25 14.70
CA GLU A 194 -6.09 -4.80 14.92
C GLU A 194 -6.05 -5.79 16.10
N GLY A 195 -7.12 -5.88 16.90
CA GLY A 195 -7.15 -6.69 18.11
C GLY A 195 -7.75 -8.10 17.98
N ASP A 196 -8.61 -8.35 17.00
CA ASP A 196 -9.43 -9.58 16.98
C ASP A 196 -8.97 -10.65 15.98
N PHE A 197 -8.06 -10.33 15.05
CA PHE A 197 -7.57 -11.27 14.04
C PHE A 197 -6.05 -11.19 13.84
N GLU A 198 -5.33 -12.23 14.27
CA GLU A 198 -3.93 -12.43 13.89
C GLU A 198 -3.85 -12.95 12.45
N THR A 199 -3.10 -12.25 11.62
CA THR A 199 -2.80 -12.65 10.26
C THR A 199 -1.34 -13.10 10.15
N PRO A 200 -0.98 -13.98 9.19
CA PRO A 200 0.42 -14.38 8.99
C PRO A 200 1.38 -13.22 8.67
N ILE A 201 0.84 -12.03 8.33
CA ILE A 201 1.65 -10.84 8.09
C ILE A 201 2.09 -10.16 9.39
N ASP A 202 1.38 -10.40 10.50
CA ASP A 202 1.64 -9.77 11.78
C ASP A 202 2.96 -10.27 12.40
N ASP A 203 3.35 -11.51 12.09
CA ASP A 203 4.63 -12.09 12.51
C ASP A 203 5.85 -11.54 11.75
N VAL A 204 5.66 -10.91 10.58
CA VAL A 204 6.77 -10.43 9.74
C VAL A 204 7.25 -9.07 10.25
N ASN A 205 8.53 -8.90 10.54
CA ASN A 205 9.05 -7.58 10.90
C ASN A 205 9.26 -6.71 9.65
N GLU A 206 8.51 -5.61 9.52
CA GLU A 206 8.54 -4.73 8.35
C GLU A 206 9.90 -4.07 8.11
N ASP A 207 10.59 -3.65 9.18
CA ASP A 207 11.91 -3.02 9.08
C ASP A 207 12.93 -4.00 8.52
N THR A 208 12.94 -5.23 9.06
CA THR A 208 13.88 -6.28 8.68
C THR A 208 13.62 -6.72 7.24
N PHE A 209 12.36 -6.97 6.87
CA PHE A 209 12.01 -7.36 5.51
C PHE A 209 12.38 -6.29 4.48
N PHE A 210 12.14 -5.02 4.79
CA PHE A 210 12.53 -3.90 3.92
C PHE A 210 14.07 -3.81 3.77
N VAL A 211 14.80 -3.87 4.88
CA VAL A 211 16.27 -3.83 4.87
C VAL A 211 16.87 -5.00 4.11
N GLU A 212 16.38 -6.22 4.31
CA GLU A 212 16.84 -7.41 3.61
C GLU A 212 16.65 -7.28 2.10
N ASN A 213 15.47 -6.82 1.66
CA ASN A 213 15.21 -6.60 0.24
C ASN A 213 16.13 -5.54 -0.36
N ILE A 214 16.36 -4.42 0.33
CA ILE A 214 17.33 -3.39 -0.10
C ILE A 214 18.76 -3.94 -0.17
N GLN A 215 19.18 -4.75 0.79
CA GLN A 215 20.53 -5.35 0.81
C GLN A 215 20.72 -6.45 -0.22
N SER A 216 19.64 -7.15 -0.58
CA SER A 216 19.64 -8.20 -1.61
C SER A 216 19.81 -7.63 -3.03
N LEU A 217 19.56 -6.33 -3.22
CA LEU A 217 19.69 -5.67 -4.51
C LEU A 217 21.14 -5.74 -5.03
N PRO A 218 21.33 -6.03 -6.34
CA PRO A 218 22.64 -5.95 -6.96
C PRO A 218 23.25 -4.55 -6.78
N ARG A 219 24.56 -4.47 -6.51
CA ARG A 219 25.25 -3.18 -6.32
C ARG A 219 25.04 -2.19 -7.46
N GLY A 220 24.90 -2.69 -8.70
CA GLY A 220 24.64 -1.86 -9.88
C GLY A 220 23.29 -1.13 -9.85
N VAL A 221 22.32 -1.63 -9.07
CA VAL A 221 20.98 -1.03 -8.89
C VAL A 221 20.91 -0.28 -7.57
N ALA A 222 21.46 -0.86 -6.50
CA ALA A 222 21.42 -0.27 -5.17
C ALA A 222 22.16 1.08 -5.09
N VAL A 223 23.34 1.22 -5.73
CA VAL A 223 24.13 2.45 -5.65
C VAL A 223 23.43 3.64 -6.33
N PRO A 224 22.93 3.53 -7.59
CA PRO A 224 22.13 4.59 -8.19
C PRO A 224 20.85 4.90 -7.41
N LEU A 225 20.15 3.87 -6.92
CA LEU A 225 18.93 4.03 -6.12
C LEU A 225 19.18 4.87 -4.87
N ILE A 226 20.14 4.47 -4.04
CA ILE A 226 20.50 5.18 -2.81
C ILE A 226 20.98 6.61 -3.12
N SER A 227 21.71 6.79 -4.22
CA SER A 227 22.21 8.12 -4.62
C SER A 227 21.10 9.05 -5.11
N ALA A 228 19.98 8.51 -5.62
CA ALA A 228 18.81 9.26 -6.06
C ALA A 228 17.89 9.68 -4.89
N LEU A 229 18.03 9.05 -3.73
CA LEU A 229 17.28 9.41 -2.52
C LEU A 229 17.75 10.74 -1.93
N GLN A 230 16.85 11.43 -1.22
CA GLN A 230 17.20 12.64 -0.49
C GLN A 230 18.22 12.34 0.62
N PRO A 231 19.07 13.30 1.03
CA PRO A 231 20.06 13.08 2.09
C PRO A 231 19.44 12.61 3.42
N GLN A 232 18.22 13.07 3.71
CA GLN A 232 17.45 12.63 4.89
C GLN A 232 17.07 11.14 4.79
N ASP A 233 16.54 10.72 3.65
CA ASP A 233 16.17 9.32 3.39
C ASP A 233 17.39 8.38 3.43
N GLN A 234 18.53 8.83 2.89
CA GLN A 234 19.79 8.09 2.97
C GLN A 234 20.23 7.90 4.43
N ALA A 235 20.06 8.91 5.27
CA ALA A 235 20.39 8.82 6.70
C ALA A 235 19.41 7.91 7.44
N ALA A 236 18.12 8.01 7.15
CA ALA A 236 17.08 7.14 7.71
C ALA A 236 17.34 5.67 7.35
N LEU A 237 17.61 5.38 6.07
CA LEU A 237 17.94 4.04 5.60
C LEU A 237 19.20 3.48 6.29
N LYS A 238 20.26 4.29 6.45
CA LYS A 238 21.47 3.86 7.20
C LYS A 238 21.14 3.53 8.65
N LYS A 239 20.36 4.36 9.32
CA LYS A 239 19.91 4.12 10.70
C LYS A 239 19.09 2.84 10.81
N LEU A 240 18.18 2.58 9.86
CA LEU A 240 17.40 1.33 9.80
C LEU A 240 18.30 0.10 9.63
N ILE A 241 19.30 0.18 8.74
CA ILE A 241 20.26 -0.90 8.53
C ILE A 241 21.05 -1.19 9.82
N GLU A 242 21.51 -0.15 10.52
CA GLU A 242 22.24 -0.29 11.80
C GLU A 242 21.36 -0.90 12.89
N GLN A 243 20.08 -0.50 12.97
CA GLN A 243 19.12 -1.01 13.95
C GLN A 243 18.73 -2.47 13.68
N SER A 244 18.53 -2.85 12.42
CA SER A 244 18.21 -4.23 12.03
C SER A 244 19.38 -5.18 12.30
N GLN A 245 20.63 -4.72 12.12
CA GLN A 245 21.83 -5.50 12.46
C GLN A 245 22.11 -5.60 13.97
N GLY A 246 21.61 -4.66 14.78
CA GLY A 246 21.77 -4.67 16.23
C GLY A 246 20.77 -5.55 17.00
N SER A 247 19.73 -6.04 16.33
CA SER A 247 18.66 -6.87 16.92
C SER A 247 18.81 -8.38 16.64
N GLN A 248 19.95 -8.83 16.10
CA GLN A 248 20.35 -10.24 15.99
C GLN A 248 21.28 -10.65 17.12
#